data_AF-A0A662AI76-F1
#
_entry.id   AF-A0A662AI76-F1
#
_cell.length_a   1.000
_cell.length_b   1.000
_cell.length_c   1.000
_cell.angle_alpha   90.00
_cell.angle_beta   90.00
_cell.angle_gamma   90.00
#
_symmetry.space_group_name_H-M   'P 1'
#
loop_
_entity.id
_entity.type
_entity.pdbx_description
1 polymer ?
#
loop_
_entity_poly.entity_id
_entity_poly.type
_entity_poly.pdbx_seq_one_letter_code
_entity_poly.pdbx_strand_id
1 'polypeptide(L)'
;GLYQQENLVTTLASIQQVQKLGWVVTPSSIEEGFARVTIQTGIMGRWQTIGHNPRSICDTAHNADGIAAIMEQIRQVPRKELHVVWGMVSDKDVKTILPLLPKSARYYFTQSSVPRSMDHRELARAASAYDLSGTGHPTVEEAYRAAQQSAGPDDMIFTGGSTFVVADLLTFTHSHQS
;
A
#
# COMPACT_ATOMS: atom_id res chain seq x y z
N GLY A 1 8.75 2.96 6.67
CA GLY A 1 7.73 2.13 7.34
C GLY A 1 8.40 1.10 8.22
N LEU A 2 7.72 0.58 9.25
CA LEU A 2 8.28 -0.36 10.23
C LEU A 2 8.86 -1.61 9.55
N TYR A 3 8.13 -2.19 8.59
CA TYR A 3 8.59 -3.35 7.80
C TYR A 3 9.84 -3.08 6.95
N GLN A 4 10.12 -1.82 6.59
CA GLN A 4 11.37 -1.49 5.88
C GLN A 4 12.60 -1.68 6.78
N GLN A 5 12.45 -1.61 8.10
CA GLN A 5 13.53 -1.93 9.04
C GLN A 5 13.84 -3.43 9.03
N GLU A 6 12.83 -4.29 8.93
CA GLU A 6 13.02 -5.75 8.82
C GLU A 6 13.65 -6.14 7.47
N ASN A 7 13.18 -5.53 6.37
CA ASN A 7 13.80 -5.70 5.05
C ASN A 7 15.26 -5.23 5.06
N LEU A 8 15.57 -4.14 5.76
CA LEU A 8 16.93 -3.63 5.92
C LEU A 8 17.82 -4.66 6.63
N VAL A 9 17.37 -5.24 7.74
CA VAL A 9 18.12 -6.28 8.47
C VAL A 9 18.39 -7.49 7.56
N THR A 10 17.37 -7.97 6.85
CA THR A 10 17.51 -9.10 5.91
C THR A 10 18.47 -8.79 4.76
N THR A 11 18.40 -7.56 4.23
CA THR A 11 19.29 -7.09 3.16
C THR A 11 20.73 -7.02 3.64
N LEU A 12 20.98 -6.47 4.83
CA LEU A 12 22.30 -6.42 5.44
C LEU A 12 22.87 -7.81 5.72
N ALA A 13 22.05 -8.73 6.23
CA ALA A 13 22.45 -10.13 6.42
C ALA A 13 22.80 -10.81 5.08
N SER A 14 22.04 -10.53 4.02
CA SER A 14 22.33 -11.05 2.67
C SER A 14 23.63 -10.47 2.12
N ILE A 15 23.87 -9.16 2.30
CA ILE A 15 25.13 -8.48 1.94
C ILE A 15 26.33 -9.15 2.63
N GLN A 16 26.20 -9.49 3.92
CA GLN A 16 27.25 -10.20 4.65
C GLN A 16 27.56 -11.58 4.06
N GLN A 17 26.56 -12.32 3.56
CA GLN A 17 26.81 -13.61 2.94
C GLN A 17 27.51 -13.48 1.59
N VAL A 18 27.12 -12.52 0.75
CA VAL A 18 27.80 -12.31 -0.54
C VAL A 18 29.22 -11.75 -0.37
N GLN A 19 29.47 -10.95 0.68
CA GLN A 19 30.82 -10.56 1.07
C GLN A 19 31.70 -11.77 1.40
N LYS A 20 31.17 -12.79 2.09
CA LYS A 20 31.89 -14.05 2.33
C LYS A 20 32.18 -14.84 1.05
N LEU A 21 31.40 -14.64 -0.01
CA LEU A 21 31.64 -15.21 -1.34
C LEU A 21 32.65 -14.39 -2.17
N GLY A 22 33.29 -13.37 -1.57
CA GLY A 22 34.34 -12.57 -2.20
C GLY A 22 33.86 -11.30 -2.90
N TRP A 23 32.58 -10.93 -2.77
CA TRP A 23 32.05 -9.71 -3.36
C TRP A 23 32.45 -8.49 -2.52
N VAL A 24 33.04 -7.47 -3.16
CA VAL A 24 33.40 -6.23 -2.49
C VAL A 24 32.19 -5.31 -2.44
N VAL A 25 31.55 -5.25 -1.28
CA VAL A 25 30.46 -4.31 -0.98
C VAL A 25 30.93 -3.40 0.15
N THR A 26 31.16 -2.11 -0.12
CA THR A 26 31.64 -1.16 0.89
C THR A 26 30.47 -0.51 1.65
N PRO A 27 30.69 0.04 2.86
CA PRO A 27 29.67 0.81 3.56
C PRO A 27 29.06 1.94 2.71
N SER A 28 29.88 2.65 1.93
CA SER A 28 29.41 3.68 1.01
C SER A 28 28.51 3.13 -0.09
N SER A 29 28.80 1.95 -0.67
CA SER A 29 27.93 1.30 -1.65
C SER A 29 26.59 0.86 -1.05
N ILE A 30 26.57 0.49 0.23
CA ILE A 30 25.34 0.15 0.94
C ILE A 30 24.49 1.41 1.17
N GLU A 31 25.08 2.49 1.68
CA GLU A 31 24.41 3.77 1.88
C GLU A 31 23.87 4.34 0.56
N GLU A 32 24.69 4.34 -0.50
CA GLU A 32 24.26 4.79 -1.82
C GLU A 32 23.16 3.89 -2.40
N GLY A 33 23.26 2.57 -2.22
CA GLY A 33 22.26 1.61 -2.67
C GLY A 33 20.90 1.86 -2.01
N PHE A 34 20.86 2.06 -0.69
CA PHE A 34 19.61 2.37 0.01
C PHE A 34 19.09 3.77 -0.33
N ALA A 35 19.96 4.77 -0.42
CA ALA A 35 19.57 6.13 -0.78
C ALA A 35 19.01 6.22 -2.21
N ARG A 36 19.48 5.34 -3.11
CA ARG A 36 19.10 5.34 -4.53
C ARG A 36 18.11 4.24 -4.91
N VAL A 37 17.68 3.38 -3.98
CA VAL A 37 16.75 2.26 -4.27
C VAL A 37 15.54 2.75 -5.07
N THR A 38 14.91 3.84 -4.66
CA THR A 38 13.74 4.39 -5.37
C THR A 38 14.09 4.90 -6.77
N ILE A 39 15.24 5.57 -6.92
CA ILE A 39 15.69 6.18 -8.18
C ILE A 39 16.18 5.12 -9.19
N GLN A 40 16.86 4.08 -8.73
CA GLN A 40 17.50 3.08 -9.57
C GLN A 40 16.59 1.90 -9.90
N THR A 41 15.68 1.53 -9.00
CA THR A 41 14.79 0.37 -9.19
C THR A 41 13.36 0.77 -9.56
N GLY A 42 13.00 2.04 -9.40
CA GLY A 42 11.63 2.51 -9.58
C GLY A 42 10.65 1.96 -8.53
N ILE A 43 11.14 1.41 -7.41
CA ILE A 43 10.29 0.94 -6.31
C ILE A 43 9.60 2.16 -5.68
N MET A 44 8.39 2.44 -6.18
CA MET A 44 7.46 3.41 -5.63
C MET A 44 6.34 2.69 -4.87
N GLY A 45 5.59 3.43 -4.05
CA GLY A 45 4.45 2.88 -3.34
C GLY A 45 4.83 2.00 -2.15
N ARG A 46 5.92 2.32 -1.43
CA ARG A 46 6.24 1.70 -0.13
C ARG A 46 6.10 2.76 0.95
N TRP A 47 4.99 2.72 1.67
CA TRP A 47 4.56 3.71 2.66
C TRP A 47 4.78 5.15 2.15
N GLN A 48 4.32 5.41 0.93
CA GLN A 48 4.58 6.65 0.22
C GLN A 48 3.47 7.65 0.51
N THR A 49 3.83 8.83 1.02
CA THR A 49 2.92 9.96 1.14
C THR A 49 2.68 10.57 -0.23
N ILE A 50 1.41 10.73 -0.61
CA ILE A 50 0.96 11.32 -1.89
C ILE A 50 0.08 12.56 -1.69
N GLY A 51 -0.25 12.90 -0.44
CA GLY A 51 -1.04 14.08 -0.08
C GLY A 51 -0.98 14.37 1.42
N HIS A 52 -1.20 15.63 1.80
CA HIS A 52 -1.04 16.09 3.19
C HIS A 52 -2.35 16.46 3.91
N ASN A 53 -3.34 17.00 3.21
CA ASN A 53 -4.62 17.42 3.79
C ASN A 53 -5.80 17.00 2.87
N PRO A 54 -6.43 15.83 3.08
CA PRO A 54 -6.14 14.81 4.10
C PRO A 54 -4.77 14.14 3.89
N ARG A 55 -4.23 13.52 4.94
CA ARG A 55 -3.01 12.73 4.83
C ARG A 55 -3.28 11.50 3.97
N SER A 56 -2.69 11.45 2.78
CA SER A 56 -2.84 10.33 1.85
C SER A 56 -1.55 9.53 1.73
N ILE A 57 -1.63 8.23 1.98
CA ILE A 57 -0.50 7.29 1.92
C ILE A 57 -0.87 6.09 1.05
N CYS A 58 0.08 5.56 0.27
CA CYS A 58 -0.09 4.29 -0.43
C CYS A 58 1.00 3.26 -0.10
N ASP A 59 0.64 1.97 -0.14
CA ASP A 59 1.58 0.85 -0.02
C ASP A 59 1.24 -0.34 -0.94
N THR A 60 2.26 -0.96 -1.51
CA THR A 60 2.22 -2.10 -2.44
C THR A 60 2.18 -3.47 -1.74
N ALA A 61 2.14 -3.52 -0.40
CA ALA A 61 1.91 -4.73 0.37
C ALA A 61 0.64 -5.45 -0.09
N HIS A 62 0.78 -6.74 -0.37
CA HIS A 62 -0.26 -7.57 -1.00
C HIS A 62 -0.26 -9.02 -0.46
N ASN A 63 0.45 -9.26 0.64
CA ASN A 63 0.47 -10.53 1.37
C ASN A 63 0.10 -10.28 2.84
N ALA A 64 -0.22 -11.34 3.59
CA ALA A 64 -0.76 -11.22 4.95
C ALA A 64 0.23 -10.51 5.89
N ASP A 65 1.51 -10.89 5.87
CA ASP A 65 2.54 -10.32 6.75
C ASP A 65 2.76 -8.83 6.48
N GLY A 66 2.92 -8.47 5.20
CA GLY A 66 3.09 -7.07 4.80
C GLY A 66 1.85 -6.24 5.15
N ILE A 67 0.66 -6.77 4.92
CA ILE A 67 -0.59 -6.07 5.25
C ILE A 67 -0.73 -5.92 6.77
N ALA A 68 -0.44 -6.94 7.56
CA ALA A 68 -0.45 -6.85 9.02
C ALA A 68 0.50 -5.76 9.54
N ALA A 69 1.72 -5.69 9.01
CA ALA A 69 2.69 -4.65 9.38
C ALA A 69 2.22 -3.24 8.99
N ILE A 70 1.58 -3.09 7.83
CA ILE A 70 0.99 -1.82 7.39
C ILE A 70 -0.19 -1.43 8.28
N MET A 71 -1.07 -2.36 8.65
CA MET A 71 -2.19 -2.08 9.54
C MET A 71 -1.70 -1.67 10.94
N GLU A 72 -0.64 -2.30 11.46
CA GLU A 72 0.04 -1.86 12.68
C GLU A 72 0.54 -0.42 12.56
N GLN A 73 1.22 -0.11 11.47
CA GLN A 73 1.74 1.23 11.24
C GLN A 73 0.61 2.26 11.12
N ILE A 74 -0.50 1.94 10.45
CA ILE A 74 -1.70 2.79 10.35
C ILE A 74 -2.28 3.06 11.75
N ARG A 75 -2.31 2.08 12.66
CA ARG A 75 -2.81 2.30 14.04
C ARG A 75 -2.03 3.36 14.80
N GLN A 76 -0.74 3.53 14.50
CA GLN A 76 0.13 4.49 15.18
C GLN A 76 0.03 5.91 14.59
N VAL A 77 -0.63 6.08 13.44
CA VAL A 77 -0.79 7.40 12.79
C VAL A 77 -2.00 8.15 13.37
N PRO A 78 -1.79 9.32 14.01
CA PRO A 78 -2.90 10.15 14.48
C PRO A 78 -3.77 10.64 13.32
N ARG A 79 -5.09 10.53 13.49
CA ARG A 79 -6.13 10.91 12.54
C ARG A 79 -7.50 10.93 13.23
N LYS A 80 -8.50 11.58 12.62
CA LYS A 80 -9.92 11.47 13.03
C LYS A 80 -10.58 10.23 12.43
N GLU A 81 -10.74 10.15 11.11
CA GLU A 81 -11.26 8.98 10.40
C GLU A 81 -10.20 8.31 9.52
N LEU A 82 -10.41 7.02 9.23
CA LEU A 82 -9.63 6.26 8.25
C LEU A 82 -10.48 5.95 7.03
N HIS A 83 -10.04 6.41 5.87
CA HIS A 83 -10.58 6.04 4.57
C HIS A 83 -9.61 5.06 3.91
N VAL A 84 -10.09 3.91 3.45
CA VAL A 84 -9.26 2.87 2.84
C VAL A 84 -9.72 2.61 1.41
N VAL A 85 -8.89 2.98 0.44
CA VAL A 85 -9.03 2.55 -0.96
C VAL A 85 -8.35 1.19 -1.08
N TRP A 86 -9.14 0.16 -1.38
CA TRP A 86 -8.66 -1.23 -1.31
C TRP A 86 -8.99 -2.00 -2.58
N GLY A 87 -7.97 -2.60 -3.19
CA GLY A 87 -8.14 -3.51 -4.31
C GLY A 87 -7.17 -4.68 -4.22
N MET A 88 -7.61 -5.85 -4.70
CA MET A 88 -6.84 -7.09 -4.68
C MET A 88 -6.89 -7.77 -6.04
N VAL A 89 -5.91 -8.62 -6.32
CA VAL A 89 -5.96 -9.54 -7.47
C VAL A 89 -6.62 -10.86 -7.05
N SER A 90 -7.33 -11.51 -7.96
CA SER A 90 -8.17 -12.70 -7.68
C SER A 90 -7.37 -13.93 -7.25
N ASP A 91 -6.05 -13.95 -7.48
CA ASP A 91 -5.14 -15.03 -7.10
C ASP A 91 -4.78 -15.05 -5.61
N LYS A 92 -5.20 -14.04 -4.83
CA LYS A 92 -4.86 -13.91 -3.41
C LYS A 92 -5.89 -14.56 -2.51
N ASP A 93 -5.41 -15.05 -1.37
CA ASP A 93 -6.26 -15.53 -0.30
C ASP A 93 -6.89 -14.34 0.45
N VAL A 94 -7.96 -13.81 -0.15
CA VAL A 94 -8.82 -12.78 0.42
C VAL A 94 -9.25 -13.13 1.86
N LYS A 95 -9.41 -14.41 2.19
CA LYS A 95 -9.82 -14.86 3.53
C LYS A 95 -8.74 -14.66 4.58
N THR A 96 -7.47 -14.63 4.19
CA THR A 96 -6.36 -14.32 5.11
C THR A 96 -6.16 -12.83 5.30
N ILE A 97 -6.53 -12.02 4.30
CA ILE A 97 -6.25 -10.59 4.27
C ILE A 97 -7.35 -9.77 4.92
N LEU A 98 -8.61 -9.99 4.54
CA LEU A 98 -9.73 -9.16 5.03
C LEU A 98 -9.85 -9.12 6.56
N PRO A 99 -9.61 -10.22 7.32
CA PRO A 99 -9.62 -10.17 8.78
C PRO A 99 -8.59 -9.22 9.41
N LEU A 100 -7.52 -8.89 8.69
CA LEU A 100 -6.45 -8.01 9.19
C LEU A 100 -6.82 -6.53 9.08
N LEU A 101 -7.82 -6.20 8.26
CA LEU A 101 -8.18 -4.82 7.95
C LEU A 101 -9.03 -4.21 9.08
N PRO A 102 -8.87 -2.90 9.37
CA PRO A 102 -9.54 -2.24 10.48
C PRO A 102 -11.04 -2.02 10.20
N LYS A 103 -11.91 -2.71 10.94
CA LYS A 103 -13.38 -2.58 10.85
C LYS A 103 -13.91 -1.15 11.04
N SER A 104 -13.17 -0.30 11.75
CA SER A 104 -13.55 1.10 12.00
C SER A 104 -13.30 2.03 10.81
N ALA A 105 -12.73 1.54 9.70
CA ALA A 105 -12.46 2.33 8.52
C ALA A 105 -13.67 2.39 7.57
N ARG A 106 -13.72 3.46 6.78
CA ARG A 106 -14.62 3.56 5.63
C ARG A 106 -13.91 3.06 4.38
N TYR A 107 -14.46 2.03 3.74
CA TYR A 107 -13.83 1.39 2.59
C TYR A 107 -14.34 1.90 1.24
N TYR A 108 -13.44 1.94 0.28
CA TYR A 108 -13.65 2.25 -1.12
C TYR A 108 -13.02 1.11 -1.92
N PHE A 109 -13.81 0.05 -2.12
CA PHE A 109 -13.34 -1.15 -2.81
C PHE A 109 -13.22 -0.87 -4.30
N THR A 110 -12.12 -1.30 -4.89
CA THR A 110 -11.81 -1.00 -6.28
C THR A 110 -11.14 -2.17 -6.97
N GLN A 111 -11.00 -2.05 -8.28
CA GLN A 111 -10.26 -2.97 -9.13
C GLN A 111 -9.20 -2.18 -9.92
N SER A 112 -8.03 -2.78 -10.05
CA SER A 112 -6.97 -2.25 -10.91
C SER A 112 -7.24 -2.56 -12.38
N SER A 113 -6.54 -1.87 -13.27
CA SER A 113 -6.64 -1.96 -14.73
C SER A 113 -6.21 -3.32 -15.30
N VAL A 114 -5.55 -4.18 -14.51
CA VAL A 114 -5.06 -5.48 -14.98
C VAL A 114 -6.17 -6.56 -15.00
N PRO A 115 -6.19 -7.47 -16.01
CA PRO A 115 -7.26 -8.48 -16.15
C PRO A 115 -7.47 -9.41 -14.96
N ARG A 116 -6.43 -9.59 -14.13
CA ARG A 116 -6.47 -10.45 -12.94
C ARG A 116 -6.96 -9.75 -11.67
N SER A 117 -7.38 -8.50 -11.77
CA SER A 117 -7.96 -7.80 -10.62
C SER A 117 -9.28 -8.45 -10.23
N MET A 118 -9.53 -8.56 -8.92
CA MET A 118 -10.84 -8.96 -8.42
C MET A 118 -11.85 -7.86 -8.73
N ASP A 119 -13.08 -8.21 -9.12
CA ASP A 119 -14.12 -7.22 -9.39
C ASP A 119 -14.46 -6.47 -8.10
N HIS A 120 -14.54 -5.15 -8.18
CA HIS A 120 -14.80 -4.27 -7.03
C HIS A 120 -16.08 -4.63 -6.24
N ARG A 121 -17.13 -5.14 -6.91
CA ARG A 121 -18.39 -5.56 -6.25
C ARG A 121 -18.22 -6.91 -5.58
N GLU A 122 -17.45 -7.80 -6.19
CA GLU A 122 -17.10 -9.08 -5.57
C GLU A 122 -16.27 -8.86 -4.31
N LEU A 123 -15.27 -8.00 -4.37
CA LEU A 123 -14.43 -7.62 -3.23
C LEU A 123 -15.25 -6.97 -2.13
N ALA A 124 -16.14 -6.02 -2.45
CA ALA A 124 -17.03 -5.41 -1.47
C ALA A 124 -17.96 -6.43 -0.80
N ARG A 125 -18.49 -7.40 -1.56
CA ARG A 125 -19.33 -8.48 -1.04
C ARG A 125 -18.54 -9.45 -0.16
N ALA A 126 -17.29 -9.76 -0.51
CA ALA A 126 -16.42 -10.59 0.32
C ALA A 126 -16.07 -9.86 1.63
N ALA A 127 -15.79 -8.56 1.55
CA ALA A 127 -15.44 -7.71 2.68
C ALA A 127 -16.58 -7.52 3.69
N SER A 128 -17.82 -7.47 3.23
CA SER A 128 -18.98 -7.34 4.14
C SER A 128 -19.12 -8.54 5.09
N ALA A 129 -18.68 -9.74 4.68
CA ALA A 129 -18.65 -10.91 5.56
C ALA A 129 -17.66 -10.79 6.73
N TYR A 130 -16.79 -9.78 6.71
CA TYR A 130 -15.81 -9.47 7.76
C TYR A 130 -16.11 -8.14 8.48
N ASP A 131 -17.34 -7.62 8.35
CA ASP A 131 -17.79 -6.33 8.89
C ASP A 131 -17.05 -5.11 8.32
N LEU A 132 -16.45 -5.25 7.13
CA LEU A 132 -15.78 -4.14 6.44
C LEU A 132 -16.82 -3.37 5.61
N SER A 133 -17.13 -2.16 6.03
CA SER A 133 -18.20 -1.35 5.45
C SER A 133 -17.67 -0.35 4.42
N GLY A 134 -18.24 -0.36 3.21
CA GLY A 134 -17.78 0.52 2.14
C GLY A 134 -18.57 0.40 0.84
N THR A 135 -18.12 1.15 -0.16
CA THR A 135 -18.69 1.20 -1.51
C THR A 135 -17.74 0.63 -2.53
N GLY A 136 -18.27 0.03 -3.60
CA GLY A 136 -17.49 -0.45 -4.73
C GLY A 136 -17.36 0.63 -5.81
N HIS A 137 -16.18 0.74 -6.42
CA HIS A 137 -15.84 1.68 -7.48
C HIS A 137 -15.12 0.96 -8.64
N PRO A 138 -15.54 1.17 -9.91
CA PRO A 138 -14.96 0.50 -11.07
C PRO A 138 -13.48 0.78 -11.33
N THR A 139 -12.95 1.92 -10.88
CA THR A 139 -11.55 2.33 -11.11
C THR A 139 -10.90 2.82 -9.82
N VAL A 140 -9.56 2.72 -9.77
CA VAL A 140 -8.78 3.21 -8.62
C VAL A 140 -8.92 4.72 -8.47
N GLU A 141 -8.98 5.45 -9.58
CA GLU A 141 -9.19 6.91 -9.59
C GLU A 141 -10.53 7.28 -8.96
N GLU A 142 -11.63 6.64 -9.37
CA GLU A 142 -12.95 6.92 -8.80
C GLU A 142 -13.01 6.62 -7.30
N ALA A 143 -12.41 5.50 -6.88
CA ALA A 143 -12.36 5.12 -5.47
C ALA A 143 -11.57 6.14 -4.64
N TYR A 144 -10.42 6.58 -5.15
CA TYR A 144 -9.59 7.58 -4.47
C TYR A 144 -10.25 8.95 -4.43
N ARG A 145 -10.87 9.41 -5.54
CA ARG A 145 -11.63 10.67 -5.57
C ARG A 145 -12.81 10.63 -4.59
N ALA A 146 -13.53 9.52 -4.51
CA ALA A 146 -14.62 9.34 -3.54
C ALA A 146 -14.11 9.42 -2.09
N ALA A 147 -12.94 8.82 -1.80
CA ALA A 147 -12.28 8.95 -0.51
C ALA A 147 -11.88 10.40 -0.22
N GLN A 148 -11.27 11.10 -1.18
CA GLN A 148 -10.89 12.51 -1.05
C GLN A 148 -12.08 13.44 -0.80
N GLN A 149 -13.20 13.21 -1.47
CA GLN A 149 -14.42 14.00 -1.28
C GLN A 149 -15.08 13.77 0.08
N SER A 150 -14.89 12.58 0.65
CA SER A 150 -15.48 12.21 1.94
C SER A 150 -14.61 12.60 3.13
N ALA A 151 -13.30 12.66 2.94
CA ALA A 151 -12.32 12.87 4.00
C ALA A 151 -12.17 14.37 4.35
N GLY A 152 -12.21 14.67 5.65
CA GLY A 152 -11.84 15.97 6.19
C GLY A 152 -10.31 16.15 6.27
N PRO A 153 -9.84 17.38 6.56
CA PRO A 153 -8.41 17.70 6.58
C PRO A 153 -7.60 16.93 7.64
N ASP A 154 -8.24 16.51 8.73
CA ASP A 154 -7.60 15.75 9.83
C ASP A 154 -7.76 14.23 9.68
N ASP A 155 -8.35 13.77 8.56
CA ASP A 155 -8.53 12.35 8.26
C ASP A 155 -7.32 11.80 7.52
N MET A 156 -7.28 10.46 7.41
CA MET A 156 -6.26 9.75 6.65
C MET A 156 -6.90 8.93 5.54
N ILE A 157 -6.32 9.02 4.34
CA ILE A 157 -6.60 8.11 3.23
C ILE A 157 -5.43 7.14 3.09
N PHE A 158 -5.72 5.86 3.14
CA PHE A 158 -4.77 4.81 2.82
C PHE A 158 -5.19 4.08 1.54
N THR A 159 -4.27 3.90 0.59
CA THR A 159 -4.52 3.13 -0.63
C THR A 159 -3.59 1.92 -0.74
N GLY A 160 -4.13 0.71 -0.89
CA GLY A 160 -3.30 -0.49 -0.95
C GLY A 160 -4.05 -1.77 -1.31
N GLY A 161 -3.44 -2.90 -0.93
CA GLY A 161 -3.96 -4.26 -1.19
C GLY A 161 -3.37 -4.92 -2.44
N SER A 162 -2.78 -4.14 -3.34
CA SER A 162 -2.14 -4.65 -4.56
C SER A 162 -1.13 -3.65 -5.11
N THR A 163 -0.02 -4.15 -5.63
CA THR A 163 0.94 -3.34 -6.39
C THR A 163 0.27 -2.64 -7.59
N PHE A 164 -0.70 -3.30 -8.23
CA PHE A 164 -1.39 -2.75 -9.40
C PHE A 164 -2.31 -1.58 -9.05
N VAL A 165 -2.95 -1.64 -7.88
CA VAL A 165 -3.77 -0.52 -7.38
C VAL A 165 -2.88 0.70 -7.16
N VAL A 166 -1.71 0.53 -6.56
CA VAL A 166 -0.78 1.64 -6.34
C VAL A 166 -0.18 2.16 -7.64
N ALA A 167 0.08 1.29 -8.62
CA ALA A 167 0.55 1.71 -9.94
C ALA A 167 -0.50 2.61 -10.64
N ASP A 168 -1.75 2.15 -10.72
CA ASP A 168 -2.86 2.93 -11.30
C ASP A 168 -3.04 4.27 -10.55
N LEU A 169 -2.95 4.25 -9.21
CA LEU A 169 -3.00 5.44 -8.37
C LEU A 169 -1.96 6.48 -8.78
N LEU A 170 -0.70 6.06 -8.84
CA LEU A 170 0.41 6.96 -9.11
C LEU A 170 0.37 7.53 -10.53
N THR A 171 -0.14 6.77 -11.52
CA THR A 171 -0.33 7.28 -12.88
C THR A 171 -1.20 8.52 -12.89
N PHE A 172 -2.36 8.53 -12.21
CA PHE A 172 -3.24 9.69 -12.26
C PHE A 172 -2.80 10.82 -11.31
N THR A 173 -2.23 10.51 -10.13
CA THR A 173 -1.82 11.56 -9.19
C THR A 173 -0.60 12.34 -9.67
N HIS A 174 0.30 11.72 -10.43
CA HIS A 174 1.42 12.43 -11.04
C HIS A 174 1.00 13.26 -12.27
N SER A 175 -0.06 12.87 -12.97
CA SER A 175 -0.60 13.60 -14.13
C SER A 175 -1.26 14.95 -13.75
N HIS A 176 -1.61 15.15 -12.48
CA HIS A 176 -2.27 16.36 -11.98
C HIS A 176 -1.31 17.29 -11.18
N GLN A 177 -0.01 16.98 -11.17
CA GLN A 177 1.03 17.84 -10.56
C GLN A 177 1.87 18.60 -11.61
N SER A 178 1.51 18.48 -12.90
CA SER A 178 2.16 19.15 -14.04
C SER A 178 1.26 20.21 -14.67
#